data_AF-X1G736-F1
#
_entry.id   AF-X1G736-F1
#
_cell.length_a   1.000
_cell.length_b   1.000
_cell.length_c   1.000
_cell.angle_alpha   90.00
_cell.angle_beta   90.00
_cell.angle_gamma   90.00
#
_symmetry.space_group_name_H-M   'P 1'
#
loop_
_entity.id
_entity.type
_entity.pdbx_description
1 polymer ?
#
loop_
_entity_poly.entity_id
_entity_poly.type
_entity_poly.pdbx_seq_one_letter_code
_entity_poly.pdbx_strand_id
1 'polypeptide(L)'
;MQIRKTYKDVNPELLYDEIRDFVQKQGAIIGEAKMETYSLPSNSSSFISRGTLTFKIHSEPGKAEKECLTVHIVGSAKGETKLMLDIDEKLFPQKKLSALQDDLDFIFGSYEIKHH
;
A
#
# COMPACT_ATOMS: atom_id res chain seq x y z
N MET A 1 -5.68 5.61 11.81
CA MET A 1 -6.70 4.91 11.02
C MET A 1 -6.11 3.75 10.25
N GLN A 2 -6.85 2.65 10.07
CA GLN A 2 -6.42 1.53 9.22
C GLN A 2 -7.48 1.25 8.14
N ILE A 3 -7.04 1.09 6.89
CA ILE A 3 -7.87 0.75 5.74
C ILE A 3 -7.43 -0.61 5.21
N ARG A 4 -8.38 -1.48 4.89
CA ARG A 4 -8.13 -2.80 4.30
C ARG A 4 -8.91 -2.90 3.00
N LYS A 5 -8.21 -3.24 1.91
CA LYS A 5 -8.78 -3.47 0.59
C LYS A 5 -8.32 -4.82 0.06
N THR A 6 -9.17 -5.48 -0.72
CA THR A 6 -8.84 -6.74 -1.38
C THR A 6 -9.10 -6.57 -2.87
N TYR A 7 -8.08 -6.85 -3.68
CA TYR A 7 -8.16 -6.80 -5.13
C TYR A 7 -8.03 -8.20 -5.70
N LYS A 8 -8.71 -8.47 -6.82
CA LYS A 8 -8.63 -9.72 -7.56
C LYS A 8 -7.85 -9.52 -8.84
N ASP A 9 -6.96 -10.45 -9.19
CA ASP A 9 -6.23 -10.42 -10.46
C ASP A 9 -5.31 -9.19 -10.62
N VAL A 10 -4.94 -8.54 -9.51
CA VAL A 10 -4.02 -7.40 -9.50
C VAL A 10 -2.64 -7.88 -9.10
N ASN A 11 -1.64 -7.56 -9.93
CA ASN A 11 -0.25 -7.86 -9.60
C ASN A 11 0.18 -7.06 -8.35
N PRO A 12 0.62 -7.72 -7.26
CA PRO A 12 1.07 -7.04 -6.05
C PRO A 12 2.24 -6.09 -6.29
N GLU A 13 3.14 -6.39 -7.25
CA GLU A 13 4.26 -5.51 -7.60
C GLU A 13 3.76 -4.21 -8.26
N LEU A 14 2.79 -4.32 -9.17
CA LEU A 14 2.19 -3.15 -9.81
C LEU A 14 1.44 -2.29 -8.78
N LEU A 15 0.65 -2.90 -7.89
CA LEU A 15 -0.01 -2.18 -6.81
C LEU A 15 0.98 -1.48 -5.87
N TYR A 16 2.13 -2.12 -5.62
CA TYR A 16 3.21 -1.56 -4.82
C TYR A 16 3.82 -0.31 -5.45
N ASP A 17 4.17 -0.37 -6.74
CA ASP A 17 4.70 0.78 -7.47
C ASP A 17 3.69 1.93 -7.54
N GLU A 18 2.42 1.66 -7.84
CA GLU A 18 1.37 2.69 -7.93
C GLU A 18 1.15 3.40 -6.58
N ILE A 19 1.02 2.64 -5.49
CA ILE A 19 0.85 3.24 -4.15
C ILE A 19 2.07 4.08 -3.78
N ARG A 20 3.27 3.61 -4.12
CA ARG A 20 4.51 4.34 -3.86
C ARG A 20 4.51 5.70 -4.55
N ASP A 21 4.17 5.74 -5.83
CA ASP A 21 4.10 6.97 -6.61
C ASP A 21 3.00 7.91 -6.09
N PHE A 22 1.80 7.40 -5.77
CA PHE A 22 0.73 8.23 -5.23
C PHE A 22 1.07 8.85 -3.89
N VAL A 23 1.66 8.07 -2.96
CA VAL A 23 2.01 8.60 -1.65
C VAL A 23 3.15 9.61 -1.76
N GLN A 24 4.14 9.39 -2.64
CA GLN A 24 5.16 10.39 -2.95
C GLN A 24 4.57 11.67 -3.55
N LYS A 25 3.59 11.57 -4.45
CA LYS A 25 2.86 12.71 -5.04
C LYS A 25 2.14 13.56 -3.98
N GLN A 26 1.69 12.95 -2.87
CA GLN A 26 1.11 13.65 -1.72
C GLN A 26 2.17 14.34 -0.82
N GLY A 27 3.45 14.25 -1.17
CA GLY A 27 4.57 14.86 -0.46
C GLY A 27 5.08 14.04 0.74
N ALA A 28 4.79 12.74 0.79
CA ALA A 28 5.38 11.84 1.77
C ALA A 28 6.71 11.28 1.25
N ILE A 29 7.66 11.06 2.16
CA ILE A 29 8.99 10.54 1.85
C ILE A 29 8.98 9.04 2.13
N ILE A 30 9.56 8.23 1.25
CA ILE A 30 9.74 6.79 1.51
C ILE A 30 10.79 6.64 2.61
N GLY A 31 10.37 6.07 3.75
CA GLY A 31 11.27 5.69 4.83
C GLY A 31 11.83 4.29 4.62
N GLU A 32 10.95 3.30 4.45
CA GLU A 32 11.34 1.91 4.21
C GLU A 32 10.54 1.33 3.04
N ALA A 33 11.21 0.57 2.19
CA ALA A 33 10.62 -0.08 1.03
C ALA A 33 11.18 -1.50 0.96
N LYS A 34 10.35 -2.48 1.32
CA LYS A 34 10.68 -3.90 1.29
C LYS A 34 9.71 -4.65 0.39
N MET A 35 10.25 -5.51 -0.46
CA MET A 35 9.45 -6.44 -1.25
C MET A 35 10.08 -7.83 -1.14
N GLU A 36 9.30 -8.78 -0.68
CA GLU A 36 9.73 -10.14 -0.40
C GLU A 36 8.83 -11.11 -1.14
N THR A 37 9.39 -12.02 -1.92
CA THR A 37 8.63 -13.03 -2.64
C THR A 37 8.90 -14.40 -2.02
N TYR A 38 7.84 -15.04 -1.56
CA TYR A 38 7.88 -16.34 -0.90
C TYR A 38 7.26 -17.40 -1.81
N SER A 39 7.90 -18.55 -1.93
CA SER A 39 7.33 -19.71 -2.62
C SER A 39 6.42 -20.47 -1.66
N LEU A 40 5.19 -20.77 -2.06
CA LEU A 40 4.29 -21.56 -1.22
C LEU A 40 4.70 -23.04 -1.24
N PRO A 41 4.77 -23.70 -0.08
CA PRO A 41 5.20 -25.09 0.00
C PRO A 41 4.22 -26.10 -0.63
N SER A 42 2.95 -25.72 -0.88
CA SER A 42 1.92 -26.63 -1.37
C SER A 42 1.79 -26.73 -2.89
N ASN A 43 2.38 -25.82 -3.68
CA ASN A 43 2.38 -25.90 -5.14
C ASN A 43 3.54 -25.08 -5.73
N SER A 44 4.38 -25.74 -6.54
CA SER A 44 5.63 -25.20 -7.15
C SER A 44 5.44 -24.00 -8.12
N SER A 45 4.24 -23.42 -8.19
CA SER A 45 3.91 -22.31 -9.10
C SER A 45 3.06 -21.22 -8.43
N SER A 46 2.89 -21.27 -7.11
CA SER A 46 2.20 -20.25 -6.35
C SER A 46 3.20 -19.46 -5.53
N PHE A 47 3.42 -18.21 -5.91
CA PHE A 47 4.27 -17.27 -5.20
C PHE A 47 3.40 -16.27 -4.46
N ILE A 48 3.73 -15.98 -3.20
CA ILE A 48 3.16 -14.88 -2.43
C ILE A 48 4.20 -13.77 -2.41
N SER A 49 3.83 -12.61 -2.94
CA SER A 49 4.62 -11.40 -2.81
C SER A 49 4.09 -10.59 -1.64
N ARG A 50 5.02 -10.16 -0.77
CA ARG A 50 4.80 -9.29 0.37
C ARG A 50 5.55 -7.99 0.15
N GLY A 51 4.82 -6.92 -0.13
CA GLY A 51 5.33 -5.55 -0.14
C GLY A 51 5.08 -4.89 1.22
N THR A 52 6.09 -4.24 1.79
CA THR A 52 5.94 -3.32 2.91
C THR A 52 6.56 -1.98 2.53
N LEU A 53 5.76 -0.92 2.54
CA LEU A 53 6.23 0.46 2.35
C LEU A 53 5.92 1.24 3.61
N THR A 54 6.91 1.96 4.12
CA THR A 54 6.74 2.89 5.22
C THR A 54 7.08 4.27 4.72
N PHE A 55 6.20 5.22 4.97
CA PHE A 55 6.36 6.61 4.59
C PHE A 55 6.50 7.50 5.82
N LYS A 56 7.41 8.45 5.71
CA LYS A 56 7.71 9.44 6.74
C LYS A 56 7.37 10.83 6.23
N ILE A 57 7.05 11.73 7.16
CA ILE A 57 6.99 13.16 6.87
C ILE A 57 7.96 13.91 7.77
N HIS A 58 8.55 14.97 7.23
CA HIS A 58 9.25 15.97 8.03
C HIS A 58 8.23 16.69 8.93
N SER A 59 8.16 16.27 10.19
CA SER A 59 7.39 16.96 11.21
C SER A 59 8.24 18.10 11.76
N GLU A 60 8.06 19.31 11.24
CA GLU A 60 8.77 20.54 11.67
C GLU A 60 10.32 20.46 11.54
N PRO A 61 11.02 21.59 11.28
CA PRO A 61 12.48 21.59 11.28
C PRO A 61 13.00 21.32 12.71
N GLY A 62 13.59 20.13 12.93
CA GLY A 62 14.28 19.78 14.18
C GLY A 62 13.70 18.61 14.98
N LYS A 63 12.60 17.96 14.55
CA LYS A 63 12.13 16.70 15.15
C LYS A 63 12.43 15.51 14.24
N ALA A 64 12.56 14.35 14.86
CA ALA A 64 12.74 13.07 14.17
C ALA A 64 11.66 12.88 13.11
N GLU A 65 12.06 12.34 11.96
CA GLU A 65 11.12 11.92 10.91
C GLU A 65 10.08 10.99 11.54
N LYS A 66 8.80 11.30 11.37
CA LYS A 66 7.72 10.49 11.92
C LYS A 66 7.08 9.65 10.82
N GLU A 67 6.95 8.37 11.08
CA GLU A 67 6.19 7.44 10.25
C GLU A 67 4.72 7.88 10.25
N CYS A 68 4.18 8.12 9.06
CA CYS A 68 2.84 8.65 8.87
C CYS A 68 1.90 7.66 8.18
N LEU A 69 2.46 6.77 7.37
CA LEU A 69 1.69 5.83 6.58
C LEU A 69 2.52 4.59 6.33
N THR A 70 1.93 3.44 6.58
CA THR A 70 2.53 2.12 6.34
C THR A 70 1.59 1.33 5.45
N VAL A 71 2.13 0.78 4.38
CA VAL A 71 1.41 0.00 3.37
C VAL A 71 1.93 -1.42 3.47
N HIS A 72 1.02 -2.36 3.65
CA HIS A 72 1.29 -3.77 3.54
C HIS A 72 0.49 -4.34 2.40
N ILE A 73 1.18 -4.96 1.46
CA ILE A 73 0.61 -5.63 0.30
C ILE A 73 1.00 -7.09 0.43
N VAL A 74 0.02 -7.98 0.42
CA VAL A 74 0.24 -9.42 0.44
C VAL A 74 -0.68 -10.02 -0.60
N GLY A 75 -0.09 -10.62 -1.63
CA GLY A 75 -0.87 -11.14 -2.73
C GLY A 75 -0.12 -12.14 -3.58
N SER A 76 -0.84 -12.69 -4.54
CA SER A 76 -0.25 -13.55 -5.58
C SER A 76 -0.77 -13.11 -6.94
N ALA A 77 0.07 -13.17 -7.96
CA ALA A 77 -0.28 -12.70 -9.31
C ALA A 77 -1.47 -13.44 -9.94
N LYS A 78 -1.80 -14.65 -9.48
CA LYS A 78 -2.92 -15.47 -9.98
C LYS A 78 -4.11 -15.57 -9.01
N GLY A 79 -4.17 -14.69 -8.01
CA GLY A 79 -5.15 -14.79 -6.94
C GLY A 79 -5.62 -13.45 -6.43
N GLU A 80 -5.74 -13.36 -5.11
CA GLU A 80 -6.14 -12.13 -4.42
C GLU A 80 -4.91 -11.39 -3.94
N THR A 81 -4.95 -10.07 -4.04
CA THR A 81 -3.97 -9.15 -3.50
C THR A 81 -4.63 -8.33 -2.42
N LYS A 82 -4.19 -8.54 -1.18
CA LYS A 82 -4.68 -7.84 0.00
C LYS A 82 -3.79 -6.64 0.26
N LEU A 83 -4.42 -5.50 0.40
CA LEU A 83 -3.82 -4.23 0.76
C LEU A 83 -4.28 -3.83 2.16
N MET A 84 -3.32 -3.46 3.00
CA MET A 84 -3.57 -2.86 4.30
C MET A 84 -2.78 -1.56 4.39
N LEU A 85 -3.49 -0.46 4.58
CA LEU A 85 -2.92 0.86 4.80
C LEU A 85 -3.12 1.19 6.27
N ASP A 86 -2.03 1.43 6.98
CA ASP A 86 -2.02 1.95 8.34
C ASP A 86 -1.60 3.41 8.28
N ILE A 87 -2.42 4.32 8.79
CA ILE A 87 -2.24 5.76 8.64
C ILE A 87 -2.31 6.44 10.00
N ASP A 88 -1.33 7.28 10.31
CA ASP A 88 -1.40 8.20 11.44
C ASP A 88 -2.08 9.50 11.00
N GLU A 89 -3.35 9.67 11.38
CA GLU A 89 -4.16 10.86 11.05
C GLU A 89 -3.56 12.17 11.60
N LYS A 90 -2.69 12.09 12.62
CA LYS A 90 -2.00 13.28 13.17
C LYS A 90 -0.96 13.83 12.21
N LEU A 91 -0.42 12.98 11.34
CA LEU A 91 0.66 13.31 10.41
C LEU A 91 0.17 13.32 8.96
N PHE A 92 -0.82 12.49 8.64
CA PHE A 92 -1.36 12.35 7.30
C PHE A 92 -2.85 12.75 7.29
N PRO A 93 -3.17 14.00 6.90
CA PRO A 93 -4.53 14.50 6.96
C PRO A 93 -5.45 13.75 6.01
N GLN A 94 -6.71 13.60 6.41
CA GLN A 94 -7.74 12.85 5.68
C GLN A 94 -7.91 13.32 4.21
N LYS A 95 -7.62 14.59 3.91
CA LYS A 95 -7.67 15.12 2.53
C LYS A 95 -6.68 14.42 1.59
N LYS A 96 -5.42 14.22 2.04
CA LYS A 96 -4.39 13.51 1.24
C LYS A 96 -4.74 12.03 1.09
N LEU A 97 -5.30 11.46 2.15
CA LEU A 97 -5.76 10.08 2.18
C LEU A 97 -6.96 9.83 1.26
N SER A 98 -7.89 10.78 1.19
CA SER A 98 -9.03 10.69 0.27
C SER A 98 -8.53 10.76 -1.17
N ALA A 99 -7.63 11.69 -1.48
CA ALA A 99 -7.00 11.77 -2.81
C ALA A 99 -6.26 10.47 -3.20
N LEU A 100 -5.48 9.88 -2.27
CA LEU A 100 -4.83 8.59 -2.48
C LEU A 100 -5.84 7.46 -2.75
N GLN A 101 -6.96 7.45 -2.03
CA GLN A 101 -8.00 6.44 -2.22
C GLN A 101 -8.76 6.63 -3.54
N ASP A 102 -9.04 7.87 -3.95
CA ASP A 102 -9.64 8.20 -5.24
C ASP A 102 -8.71 7.77 -6.39
N ASP A 103 -7.41 8.07 -6.31
CA ASP A 103 -6.42 7.62 -7.29
C ASP A 103 -6.38 6.08 -7.38
N LEU A 104 -6.42 5.39 -6.24
CA LEU A 104 -6.47 3.92 -6.19
C LEU A 104 -7.79 3.33 -6.70
N ASP A 105 -8.94 3.95 -6.40
CA ASP A 105 -10.25 3.50 -6.91
C ASP A 105 -10.35 3.75 -8.42
N PHE A 106 -9.74 4.82 -8.93
CA PHE A 106 -9.68 5.08 -10.36
C PHE A 106 -8.90 4.00 -11.14
N ILE A 107 -7.76 3.55 -10.63
CA ILE A 107 -6.94 2.51 -11.29
C ILE A 107 -7.45 1.09 -10.98
N PHE A 108 -7.69 0.80 -9.70
CA PHE A 108 -7.96 -0.55 -9.20
C PHE A 108 -9.40 -0.80 -8.78
N GLY A 109 -10.28 0.21 -8.80
CA GLY A 109 -11.66 0.05 -8.33
C GLY A 109 -12.46 -0.98 -9.10
N SER A 110 -12.12 -1.24 -10.37
CA SER A 110 -12.71 -2.32 -11.18
C SER A 110 -12.30 -3.73 -10.72
N TYR A 111 -11.17 -3.85 -10.02
CA TYR A 111 -10.61 -5.10 -9.50
C TYR A 111 -10.88 -5.29 -8.00
N GLU A 112 -11.38 -4.27 -7.31
CA GLU A 112 -11.67 -4.32 -5.89
C GLU A 112 -12.85 -5.25 -5.62
N ILE A 113 -12.64 -6.25 -4.76
CA ILE A 113 -13.70 -7.13 -4.30
C ILE A 113 -14.47 -6.39 -3.19
N LYS A 114 -15.55 -5.71 -3.58
CA LYS A 114 -16.53 -5.17 -2.63
C LYS A 114 -17.40 -6.33 -2.15
N HIS A 115 -17.13 -6.85 -0.95
CA HIS A 115 -18.04 -7.81 -0.30
C HIS A 115 -19.36 -7.09 -0.03
N HIS A 116 -20.41 -7.50 -0.75
CA HIS A 116 -21.78 -7.00 -0.64
C HIS A 116 -22.59 -7.84 0.36
#